data_AF-G8R5P3-F1
#
_entry.id   AF-G8R5P3-F1
#
_cell.length_a   1.000
_cell.length_b   1.000
_cell.length_c   1.000
_cell.angle_alpha   90.00
_cell.angle_beta   90.00
_cell.angle_gamma   90.00
#
_symmetry.space_group_name_H-M   'P 1'
#
loop_
_entity.id
_entity.type
_entity.pdbx_description
1 polymer ?
#
loop_
_entity_poly.entity_id
_entity_poly.type
_entity_poly.pdbx_seq_one_letter_code
_entity_poly.pdbx_strand_id
1 'polypeptide(L)'
;MLKMNKAREDKTDLPVTTFGYTTFYNCRHLLIQLDGKARVILDMICERMDENNMIQIDSMVHQEMCDHIEYVTKQSNWISYSVFRKKLTLLRKTELLVETRVSDLYIVNPKYFEGPGRNAQKIQAYLLKNDPMSNKFTRTYKPRKKLPR
;
A
#
# COMPACT_ATOMS: atom_id res chain seq x y z
N MET A 1 -39.92 -35.78 33.76
CA MET A 1 -39.62 -35.00 32.53
C MET A 1 -38.44 -34.07 32.83
N LEU A 2 -37.26 -34.39 32.28
CA LEU A 2 -36.08 -33.53 32.39
C LEU A 2 -36.26 -32.28 31.51
N LYS A 3 -36.21 -31.09 32.11
CA LYS A 3 -35.92 -29.85 31.38
C LYS A 3 -34.43 -29.58 31.51
N MET A 4 -33.71 -29.70 30.40
CA MET A 4 -32.30 -29.37 30.29
C MET A 4 -32.12 -27.86 30.48
N ASN A 5 -31.40 -27.46 31.52
CA ASN A 5 -30.88 -26.11 31.66
C ASN A 5 -29.77 -25.91 30.63
N LYS A 6 -30.01 -24.99 29.70
CA LYS A 6 -29.04 -24.58 28.67
C LYS A 6 -27.88 -23.88 29.38
N ALA A 7 -26.74 -24.55 29.48
CA ALA A 7 -25.50 -23.97 29.97
C ALA A 7 -25.25 -22.66 29.21
N ARG A 8 -25.21 -21.54 29.93
CA ARG A 8 -24.61 -20.31 29.43
C ARG A 8 -23.11 -20.58 29.42
N GLU A 9 -22.56 -20.77 28.22
CA GLU A 9 -21.13 -20.64 28.02
C GLU A 9 -20.79 -19.17 28.32
N ASP A 10 -20.21 -18.93 29.49
CA ASP A 10 -19.43 -17.73 29.76
C ASP A 10 -18.23 -17.75 28.82
N LYS A 11 -18.44 -17.25 27.60
CA LYS A 11 -17.34 -16.83 26.73
C LYS A 11 -16.83 -15.52 27.31
N THR A 12 -15.85 -15.66 28.19
CA THR A 12 -14.89 -14.60 28.45
C THR A 12 -14.24 -14.23 27.12
N ASP A 13 -14.81 -13.20 26.47
CA ASP A 13 -14.18 -12.50 25.37
C ASP A 13 -12.89 -11.89 25.91
N LEU A 14 -11.80 -12.66 25.85
CA LEU A 14 -10.47 -12.13 26.03
C LEU A 14 -10.30 -11.01 25.00
N PRO A 15 -9.87 -9.80 25.41
CA PRO A 15 -9.60 -8.73 24.47
C PRO A 15 -8.51 -9.21 23.54
N VAL A 16 -8.89 -9.55 22.30
CA VAL A 16 -7.94 -9.84 21.23
C VAL A 16 -7.12 -8.57 21.10
N THR A 17 -5.86 -8.66 21.55
CA THR A 17 -4.88 -7.59 21.46
C THR A 17 -4.75 -7.16 20.01
N THR A 18 -5.32 -6.00 19.70
CA THR A 18 -5.34 -5.30 18.42
C THR A 18 -4.00 -4.62 18.13
N PHE A 19 -2.88 -5.31 18.39
CA PHE A 19 -1.54 -4.80 18.10
C PHE A 19 -0.72 -5.86 17.38
N GLY A 20 -0.18 -5.47 16.22
CA GLY A 20 0.98 -6.13 15.64
C GLY A 20 1.04 -6.17 14.12
N TYR A 21 0.04 -6.74 13.45
CA TYR A 21 0.21 -7.09 12.03
C TYR A 21 -1.12 -7.12 11.27
N THR A 22 -1.66 -5.97 10.84
CA THR A 22 -2.55 -5.95 9.66
C THR A 22 -1.69 -6.34 8.47
N THR A 23 -1.61 -7.64 8.25
CA THR A 23 -0.61 -8.20 7.38
C THR A 23 -1.04 -7.93 5.94
N PHE A 24 -0.23 -7.14 5.23
CA PHE A 24 -0.30 -6.87 3.79
C PHE A 24 -0.05 -8.14 2.94
N TYR A 25 -0.77 -9.24 3.21
CA TYR A 25 -0.63 -10.50 2.49
C TYR A 25 -0.87 -10.34 0.98
N ASN A 26 -1.65 -9.35 0.57
CA ASN A 26 -2.06 -9.15 -0.82
C ASN A 26 -0.95 -8.66 -1.75
N CYS A 27 0.17 -8.11 -1.25
CA CYS A 27 1.26 -7.61 -2.11
C CYS A 27 2.59 -8.35 -1.94
N ARG A 28 2.71 -9.37 -1.08
CA ARG A 28 3.99 -10.08 -0.84
C ARG A 28 4.69 -10.57 -2.12
N HIS A 29 3.91 -11.06 -3.09
CA HIS A 29 4.39 -11.51 -4.40
C HIS A 29 4.94 -10.38 -5.30
N LEU A 30 4.59 -9.12 -5.01
CA LEU A 30 5.17 -7.94 -5.62
C LEU A 30 6.41 -7.48 -4.84
N LEU A 31 6.32 -7.51 -3.51
CA LEU A 31 7.42 -7.09 -2.63
C LEU A 31 8.68 -7.94 -2.81
N ILE A 32 8.54 -9.24 -3.07
CA ILE A 32 9.68 -10.13 -3.34
C ILE A 32 10.46 -9.76 -4.61
N GLN A 33 9.85 -8.99 -5.53
CA GLN A 33 10.51 -8.52 -6.75
C GLN A 33 11.34 -7.25 -6.52
N LEU A 34 11.25 -6.65 -5.33
CA LEU A 34 11.97 -5.43 -4.97
C LEU A 34 13.31 -5.78 -4.32
N ASP A 35 14.36 -5.06 -4.71
CA ASP A 35 15.62 -5.09 -3.99
C ASP A 35 15.55 -4.21 -2.73
N GLY A 36 16.54 -4.36 -1.85
CA GLY A 36 16.55 -3.66 -0.55
C GLY A 36 16.36 -2.16 -0.66
N LYS A 37 16.98 -1.50 -1.66
CA LYS A 37 16.81 -0.06 -1.86
C LYS A 37 15.40 0.30 -2.32
N ALA A 38 14.81 -0.44 -3.27
CA ALA A 38 13.42 -0.20 -3.68
C ALA A 38 12.45 -0.42 -2.52
N ARG A 39 12.74 -1.38 -1.64
CA ARG A 39 11.92 -1.64 -0.45
C ARG A 39 11.95 -0.47 0.53
N VAL A 40 13.13 0.01 0.88
CA VAL A 40 13.29 1.19 1.76
C VAL A 40 12.61 2.42 1.15
N ILE A 41 12.74 2.62 -0.17
CA ILE A 41 12.08 3.73 -0.86
C ILE A 41 10.56 3.63 -0.74
N LEU A 42 10.00 2.45 -0.98
CA LEU A 42 8.57 2.21 -0.86
C LEU A 42 8.06 2.47 0.56
N ASP A 43 8.78 1.97 1.57
CA ASP A 43 8.38 2.15 2.97
C ASP A 43 8.34 3.65 3.34
N MET A 44 9.37 4.44 2.97
CA MET A 44 9.37 5.89 3.20
C MET A 44 8.28 6.63 2.41
N ILE A 45 7.97 6.21 1.17
CA ILE A 45 6.88 6.78 0.38
C ILE A 45 5.54 6.52 1.08
N CYS A 46 5.31 5.31 1.57
CA CYS A 46 4.09 4.95 2.29
C CYS A 46 3.94 5.72 3.61
N GLU A 47 5.02 6.08 4.28
CA GLU A 47 4.97 6.92 5.48
C GLU A 47 4.65 8.39 5.18
N ARG A 48 4.97 8.86 3.96
CA ARG A 48 4.84 10.27 3.55
C ARG A 48 3.65 10.57 2.66
N MET A 49 2.91 9.56 2.23
CA MET A 49 1.70 9.77 1.45
C MET A 49 0.64 10.48 2.29
N ASP A 50 -0.17 11.31 1.62
CA ASP A 50 -1.30 11.97 2.26
C ASP A 50 -2.49 11.00 2.48
N GLU A 51 -3.56 11.54 3.06
CA GLU A 51 -4.84 10.82 3.27
C GLU A 51 -5.49 10.31 1.96
N ASN A 52 -5.06 10.82 0.80
CA ASN A 52 -5.53 10.41 -0.52
C ASN A 52 -4.58 9.42 -1.20
N ASN A 53 -3.63 8.85 -0.45
CA ASN A 53 -2.56 7.99 -0.97
C ASN A 53 -1.68 8.69 -2.03
N MET A 54 -1.66 10.02 -2.07
CA MET A 54 -0.86 10.79 -3.01
C MET A 54 0.45 11.22 -2.38
N ILE A 55 1.48 11.32 -3.21
CA ILE A 55 2.79 11.82 -2.81
C ILE A 55 3.44 12.54 -3.99
N GLN A 56 3.98 13.72 -3.72
CA GLN A 56 4.86 14.41 -4.64
C GLN A 56 6.31 13.96 -4.37
N ILE A 57 6.97 13.37 -5.36
CA ILE A 57 8.32 12.80 -5.25
C ILE A 57 9.27 13.60 -6.15
N ASP A 58 9.76 14.72 -5.63
CA ASP A 58 10.72 15.60 -6.29
C ASP A 58 12.17 15.35 -5.80
N SER A 59 13.09 16.24 -6.16
CA SER A 59 14.48 16.20 -5.69
C SER A 59 14.62 16.46 -4.19
N MET A 60 13.70 17.22 -3.58
CA MET A 60 13.73 17.48 -2.13
C MET A 60 13.41 16.21 -1.36
N VAL A 61 12.37 15.48 -1.78
CA VAL A 61 12.04 14.17 -1.17
C VAL A 61 13.21 13.20 -1.28
N HIS A 62 13.89 13.13 -2.43
CA HIS A 62 15.10 12.30 -2.57
C HIS A 62 16.21 12.71 -1.60
N GLN A 63 16.47 14.01 -1.46
CA GLN A 63 17.49 14.52 -0.54
C GLN A 63 17.14 14.17 0.91
N GLU A 64 15.91 14.46 1.34
CA GLU A 64 15.46 14.14 2.69
C GLU A 64 15.54 12.65 3.02
N MET A 65 15.26 11.79 2.04
CA MET A 65 15.45 10.35 2.20
C MET A 65 16.92 9.99 2.39
N CYS A 66 17.83 10.61 1.65
CA CYS A 66 19.26 10.40 1.83
C CYS A 66 19.72 10.89 3.20
N ASP A 67 19.27 12.07 3.63
CA ASP A 67 19.60 12.66 4.93
C ASP A 67 19.08 11.77 6.07
N HIS A 68 17.87 11.22 5.95
CA HIS A 68 17.31 10.31 6.94
C HIS A 68 18.12 9.01 7.04
N ILE A 69 18.46 8.40 5.90
CA ILE A 69 19.26 7.18 5.89
C ILE A 69 20.67 7.44 6.42
N GLU A 70 21.28 8.56 6.07
CA GLU A 70 22.58 8.98 6.60
C GLU A 70 22.51 9.19 8.12
N TYR A 71 21.44 9.82 8.62
CA TYR A 71 21.23 10.00 10.05
C TYR A 71 21.19 8.66 10.81
N VAL A 72 20.44 7.68 10.30
CA VAL A 72 20.25 6.36 10.93
C VAL A 72 21.47 5.46 10.77
N THR A 73 22.05 5.39 9.58
CA THR A 73 23.08 4.39 9.23
C THR A 73 24.51 4.93 9.23
N LYS A 74 24.67 6.26 9.31
CA LYS A 74 25.94 6.98 9.11
C LYS A 74 26.56 6.77 7.73
N GLN A 75 25.78 6.28 6.77
CA GLN A 75 26.19 6.13 5.38
C GLN A 75 25.74 7.34 4.56
N SER A 76 26.70 8.15 4.12
CA SER A 76 26.44 9.25 3.18
C SER A 76 26.24 8.73 1.76
N ASN A 77 25.57 9.53 0.92
CA ASN A 77 25.34 9.24 -0.51
C ASN A 77 24.71 7.85 -0.77
N TRP A 78 23.76 7.45 0.08
CA TRP A 78 23.14 6.13 0.05
C TRP A 78 22.63 5.71 -1.34
N ILE A 79 22.02 6.64 -2.08
CA ILE A 79 21.53 6.41 -3.44
C ILE A 79 21.62 7.68 -4.28
N SER A 80 22.15 7.57 -5.50
CA SER A 80 22.13 8.67 -6.47
C SER A 80 20.72 8.91 -7.01
N TYR A 81 20.43 10.14 -7.42
CA TYR A 81 19.11 10.51 -7.97
C TYR A 81 18.73 9.66 -9.19
N SER A 82 19.70 9.34 -10.06
CA SER A 82 19.47 8.47 -11.23
C SER A 82 19.03 7.06 -10.83
N VAL A 83 19.68 6.47 -9.81
CA VAL A 83 19.30 5.14 -9.32
C VAL A 83 17.96 5.20 -8.60
N PHE A 84 17.69 6.26 -7.84
CA PHE A 84 16.38 6.51 -7.22
C PHE A 84 15.25 6.54 -8.26
N ARG A 85 15.39 7.27 -9.37
CA ARG A 85 14.41 7.29 -10.48
C ARG A 85 14.21 5.90 -11.11
N LYS A 86 15.27 5.11 -11.23
CA LYS A 86 15.15 3.71 -11.69
C LYS A 86 14.34 2.86 -10.71
N LYS A 87 14.47 3.09 -9.39
CA LYS A 87 13.66 2.40 -8.38
C LYS A 87 12.19 2.83 -8.43
N LEU A 88 11.90 4.12 -8.61
CA LEU A 88 10.53 4.58 -8.83
C LEU A 88 9.91 3.92 -10.07
N THR A 89 10.68 3.77 -11.15
CA THR A 89 10.24 3.06 -12.36
C THR A 89 9.91 1.59 -12.07
N LEU A 90 10.69 0.92 -11.22
CA LEU A 90 10.41 -0.45 -10.79
C LEU A 90 9.11 -0.53 -9.96
N LEU A 91 8.92 0.38 -9.01
CA LEU A 91 7.70 0.46 -8.20
C LEU A 91 6.45 0.72 -9.05
N ARG A 92 6.59 1.46 -10.14
CA ARG A 92 5.52 1.63 -11.13
C ARG A 92 5.23 0.37 -11.93
N LYS A 93 6.27 -0.30 -12.42
CA LYS A 93 6.13 -1.57 -13.17
C LYS A 93 5.48 -2.68 -12.34
N THR A 94 5.69 -2.65 -11.03
CA THR A 94 5.07 -3.59 -10.08
C THR A 94 3.70 -3.14 -9.58
N GLU A 95 3.14 -2.06 -10.15
CA GLU A 95 1.84 -1.49 -9.78
C GLU A 95 1.74 -1.06 -8.31
N LEU A 96 2.88 -0.85 -7.62
CA LEU A 96 2.89 -0.35 -6.24
C LEU A 96 2.75 1.18 -6.21
N LEU A 97 3.21 1.85 -7.28
CA LEU A 97 3.01 3.27 -7.55
C LEU A 97 2.30 3.47 -8.89
N VAL A 98 1.40 4.44 -8.94
CA VAL A 98 0.73 4.88 -10.16
C VAL A 98 1.14 6.33 -10.42
N GLU A 99 1.70 6.60 -11.60
CA GLU A 99 2.03 7.97 -12.00
C GLU A 99 0.76 8.70 -12.41
N THR A 100 0.62 9.96 -11.98
CA THR A 100 -0.50 10.81 -12.37
C THR A 100 -0.16 11.62 -13.63
N ARG A 101 -1.08 12.47 -14.09
CA ARG A 101 -0.80 13.41 -15.18
C ARG A 101 0.08 14.59 -14.76
N VAL A 102 0.22 14.82 -13.46
CA VAL A 102 1.07 15.87 -12.91
C VAL A 102 2.47 15.31 -12.71
N SER A 103 3.49 16.04 -13.17
CA SER A 103 4.89 15.62 -13.03
C SER A 103 5.20 15.35 -11.57
N ASP A 104 5.89 14.23 -11.33
CA ASP A 104 6.39 13.84 -10.02
C ASP A 104 5.31 13.63 -8.94
N LEU A 105 4.03 13.66 -9.31
CA LEU A 105 2.92 13.29 -8.43
C LEU A 105 2.53 11.84 -8.70
N TYR A 106 2.57 11.03 -7.64
CA TYR A 106 2.27 9.61 -7.67
C TYR A 106 1.13 9.27 -6.70
N ILE A 107 0.40 8.21 -7.03
CA ILE A 107 -0.55 7.56 -6.14
C ILE A 107 0.07 6.25 -5.68
N VAL A 108 0.22 6.09 -4.37
CA VAL A 108 0.55 4.81 -3.75
C VAL A 108 -0.66 3.90 -3.88
N ASN A 109 -0.48 2.68 -4.42
CA ASN A 109 -1.62 1.88 -4.81
C ASN A 109 -2.51 1.51 -3.59
N PRO A 110 -3.75 2.02 -3.50
CA PRO A 110 -4.65 1.80 -2.38
C PRO A 110 -5.09 0.34 -2.24
N LYS A 111 -4.91 -0.47 -3.29
CA LYS A 111 -5.13 -1.92 -3.24
C LYS A 111 -4.22 -2.59 -2.22
N TYR A 112 -3.05 -2.02 -1.97
CA TYR A 112 -2.00 -2.62 -1.15
C TYR A 112 -1.60 -1.76 0.04
N PHE A 113 -1.74 -0.43 -0.02
CA PHE A 113 -1.34 0.48 1.03
C PHE A 113 -2.50 1.42 1.35
N GLU A 114 -2.90 1.55 2.62
CA GLU A 114 -4.01 2.42 3.01
C GLU A 114 -3.44 3.72 3.61
N GLY A 115 -3.87 4.88 3.09
CA GLY A 115 -3.52 6.19 3.65
C GLY A 115 -4.09 6.40 5.07
N PRO A 116 -3.54 7.34 5.84
CA PRO A 116 -4.10 7.75 7.13
C PRO A 116 -5.43 8.48 6.90
N GLY A 117 -6.54 7.75 6.93
CA GLY A 117 -7.88 8.28 6.65
C GLY A 117 -8.59 7.43 5.61
N ARG A 118 -9.57 6.63 6.04
CA ARG A 118 -10.24 5.65 5.18
C ARG A 118 -11.02 6.31 4.05
N ASN A 119 -10.55 6.18 2.81
CA ASN A 119 -11.41 6.29 1.61
C ASN A 119 -10.90 5.46 0.42
N ALA A 120 -10.42 4.23 0.69
CA ALA A 120 -9.96 3.27 -0.33
C ALA A 120 -10.94 3.11 -1.52
N GLN A 121 -12.25 3.20 -1.28
CA GLN A 121 -13.28 3.11 -2.31
C GLN A 121 -13.27 4.29 -3.30
N LYS A 122 -12.98 5.51 -2.85
CA LYS A 122 -12.89 6.70 -3.71
C LYS A 122 -11.64 6.68 -4.57
N ILE A 123 -10.51 6.26 -3.99
CA ILE A 123 -9.22 6.20 -4.70
C ILE A 123 -9.24 5.05 -5.71
N GLN A 124 -9.82 3.90 -5.36
CA GLN A 124 -10.01 2.80 -6.31
C GLN A 124 -10.94 3.18 -7.47
N ALA A 125 -12.00 3.95 -7.22
CA ALA A 125 -12.85 4.49 -8.27
C ALA A 125 -12.10 5.53 -9.16
N TYR A 126 -11.21 6.33 -8.58
CA TYR A 126 -10.35 7.25 -9.35
C TYR A 126 -9.38 6.49 -10.27
N LEU A 127 -8.74 5.44 -9.77
CA LEU A 127 -7.85 4.59 -10.56
C LEU A 127 -8.61 3.92 -11.71
N LEU A 128 -9.79 3.34 -11.45
CA LEU A 128 -10.60 2.74 -12.52
C LEU A 128 -11.05 3.73 -13.59
N LYS A 129 -11.21 5.02 -13.26
CA LYS A 129 -11.59 6.07 -14.22
C LYS A 129 -10.42 6.67 -14.98
N ASN A 130 -9.24 6.72 -14.38
CA ASN A 130 -8.09 7.48 -14.91
C ASN A 130 -6.90 6.61 -15.31
N ASP A 131 -6.98 5.28 -15.10
CA ASP A 131 -5.93 4.35 -15.49
C ASP A 131 -5.90 4.14 -17.02
N PRO A 132 -4.82 4.57 -17.71
CA PRO A 132 -4.66 4.37 -19.15
C PRO A 132 -4.44 2.89 -19.54
N MET A 133 -4.18 1.99 -18.58
CA MET A 133 -4.07 0.54 -18.79
C MET A 133 -5.39 -0.22 -18.63
N SER A 134 -6.42 0.37 -17.98
CA SER A 134 -7.68 -0.32 -17.69
C SER A 134 -8.50 -0.69 -18.94
N ASN A 135 -8.24 -0.03 -20.09
CA ASN A 135 -8.91 -0.32 -21.35
C ASN A 135 -8.51 -1.68 -21.98
N LYS A 136 -7.55 -2.41 -21.39
CA LYS A 136 -7.18 -3.77 -21.83
C LYS A 136 -7.74 -4.90 -20.98
N PHE A 137 -8.39 -4.61 -19.84
CA PHE A 137 -8.90 -5.62 -18.90
C PHE A 137 -10.38 -5.45 -18.57
N THR A 138 -11.20 -4.96 -19.50
CA THR A 138 -12.66 -5.07 -19.44
C THR A 138 -13.15 -6.51 -19.72
N ARG A 139 -12.58 -7.51 -19.04
CA ARG A 139 -13.26 -8.79 -18.83
C ARG A 139 -14.04 -8.73 -17.53
N THR A 140 -15.26 -8.18 -17.66
CA THR A 140 -16.44 -8.38 -16.80
C THR A 140 -16.17 -8.99 -15.42
N TYR A 141 -15.98 -8.15 -14.40
CA TYR A 141 -16.17 -8.57 -13.02
C TYR A 141 -17.67 -8.85 -12.82
N LYS A 142 -18.05 -10.13 -12.82
CA LYS A 142 -19.38 -10.55 -12.34
C LYS A 142 -19.29 -10.76 -10.83
N PRO A 143 -20.03 -10.00 -10.01
CA PRO A 143 -20.04 -10.24 -8.57
C PRO A 143 -20.55 -11.66 -8.30
N ARG A 144 -19.82 -12.42 -7.46
CA ARG A 144 -20.24 -13.75 -7.03
C ARG A 144 -21.56 -13.64 -6.28
N LYS A 145 -22.61 -14.31 -6.77
CA LYS A 145 -23.88 -14.47 -6.07
C LYS A 145 -23.59 -15.11 -4.71
N LYS A 146 -24.14 -14.52 -3.64
CA LYS A 146 -24.08 -15.08 -2.28
C LYS A 146 -24.71 -16.46 -2.31
N LEU A 147 -23.99 -17.47 -1.82
CA LEU A 147 -24.53 -18.81 -1.60
C LEU A 147 -25.55 -18.73 -0.45
N PRO A 148 -26.73 -19.35 -0.58
CA PRO A 148 -27.71 -19.40 0.50
C PRO A 148 -27.18 -20.28 1.63
N ARG A 149 -27.47 -19.88 2.87
CA ARG A 149 -27.38 -20.76 4.04
C ARG A 149 -28.69 -21.52 4.20
#